data_AF-A0AA39ZS95-F1
#
_entry.id   AF-A0AA39ZS95-F1
#
_cell.length_a   1.000
_cell.length_b   1.000
_cell.length_c   1.000
_cell.angle_alpha   90.00
_cell.angle_beta   90.00
_cell.angle_gamma   90.00
#
_symmetry.space_group_name_H-M   'P 1'
#
loop_
_entity.id
_entity.type
_entity.pdbx_description
1 polymer ?
#
loop_
_entity_poly.entity_id
_entity_poly.type
_entity_poly.pdbx_seq_one_letter_code
_entity_poly.pdbx_strand_id
1 'polypeptide(L)'
;MALKMNPVAILLSATAAAGVRIALEHIQGRIKKARRIKNENLVREEVPYIHSKLQRARMDNLLDADDFSYWGERLWQAERDFDLPRLRAINLYLDALFHRAKVVKKDIEKERKNSVRFED
;
A
#
# COMPACT_ATOMS: atom_id res chain seq x y z
N MET A 1 -44.20 14.30 38.73
CA MET A 1 -42.99 14.44 39.58
C MET A 1 -41.87 14.92 38.68
N ALA A 2 -41.58 16.22 38.66
CA ALA A 2 -40.51 16.77 37.82
C ALA A 2 -39.17 16.57 38.54
N LEU A 3 -38.22 15.86 37.92
CA LEU A 3 -36.84 15.80 38.41
C LEU A 3 -36.30 17.25 38.43
N LYS A 4 -36.19 17.85 39.62
CA LYS A 4 -35.45 19.10 39.83
C LYS A 4 -33.95 18.79 39.66
N MET A 5 -33.46 18.84 38.43
CA MET A 5 -32.02 18.80 38.19
C MET A 5 -31.41 20.16 38.53
N ASN A 6 -30.35 20.14 39.33
CA ASN A 6 -29.63 21.34 39.77
C ASN A 6 -28.93 21.97 38.54
N PRO A 7 -29.26 23.22 38.14
CA PRO A 7 -28.72 23.83 36.91
C PRO A 7 -27.19 23.90 36.87
N VAL A 8 -26.55 23.94 38.05
CA VAL A 8 -25.09 23.88 38.20
C VAL A 8 -24.52 22.53 37.74
N ALA A 9 -25.22 21.41 37.98
CA ALA A 9 -24.79 20.08 37.56
C ALA A 9 -24.90 19.89 36.03
N ILE A 10 -25.88 20.54 35.40
CA ILE A 10 -26.04 20.56 33.93
C ILE A 10 -24.90 21.37 33.29
N LEU A 11 -24.55 22.52 33.87
CA LEU A 11 -23.41 23.32 33.42
C LEU A 11 -22.08 22.57 33.60
N LEU A 12 -21.83 21.92 34.74
CA LEU A 12 -20.60 21.16 34.99
C LEU A 12 -20.44 19.96 34.03
N SER A 13 -21.53 19.27 33.70
CA SER A 13 -21.51 18.15 32.75
C SER A 13 -21.31 18.60 31.30
N ALA A 14 -21.88 19.75 30.91
CA ALA A 14 -21.64 20.34 29.59
C ALA A 14 -20.17 20.78 29.41
N THR A 15 -19.57 21.41 30.42
CA THR A 15 -18.17 21.84 30.37
C THR A 15 -17.20 20.66 30.41
N ALA A 16 -17.51 19.62 31.19
CA ALA A 16 -16.73 18.38 31.19
C ALA A 16 -16.81 17.66 29.83
N ALA A 17 -17.97 17.58 29.20
CA ALA A 17 -18.15 16.98 27.87
C ALA A 17 -17.39 17.76 26.77
N ALA A 18 -17.39 19.10 26.84
CA ALA A 18 -16.62 19.94 25.93
C ALA A 18 -15.10 19.72 26.10
N GLY A 19 -14.61 19.64 27.34
CA GLY A 19 -13.20 19.34 27.65
C GLY A 19 -12.76 17.96 27.14
N VAL A 20 -13.61 16.93 27.29
CA VAL A 20 -13.35 15.57 26.79
C VAL A 20 -13.28 15.55 25.26
N ARG A 21 -14.16 16.28 24.56
CA ARG A 21 -14.14 16.34 23.09
C ARG A 21 -12.86 17.00 22.55
N ILE A 22 -12.43 18.11 23.14
CA ILE A 22 -11.17 18.78 22.77
C ILE A 22 -9.97 17.86 22.99
N ALA A 23 -9.95 17.14 24.13
CA ALA A 23 -8.90 16.17 24.41
C ALA A 23 -8.90 15.00 23.40
N LEU A 24 -10.08 14.49 23.03
CA LEU A 24 -10.22 13.43 22.03
C LEU A 24 -9.77 13.89 20.64
N GLU A 25 -10.16 15.08 20.19
CA GLU A 25 -9.73 15.64 18.91
C GLU A 25 -8.19 15.82 18.88
N HIS A 26 -7.60 16.29 19.98
CA HIS A 26 -6.15 16.41 20.12
C HIS A 26 -5.44 15.05 20.09
N ILE A 27 -5.93 14.05 20.83
CA ILE A 27 -5.38 12.69 20.83
C ILE A 27 -5.51 12.05 19.45
N GLN A 28 -6.66 12.18 18.79
CA GLN A 28 -6.86 11.70 17.43
C GLN A 28 -5.89 12.37 16.44
N GLY A 29 -5.64 13.67 16.58
CA GLY A 29 -4.62 14.38 15.80
C GLY A 29 -3.21 13.80 16.00
N ARG A 30 -2.82 13.53 17.26
CA ARG A 30 -1.53 12.90 17.57
C ARG A 30 -1.41 11.48 17.02
N ILE A 31 -2.47 10.67 17.11
CA ILE A 31 -2.50 9.31 16.56
C ILE A 31 -2.39 9.34 15.02
N LYS A 32 -3.11 10.24 14.36
CA LYS A 32 -3.02 10.42 12.90
C LYS A 32 -1.59 10.79 12.48
N LYS A 33 -0.95 11.72 13.20
CA LYS A 33 0.45 12.12 12.95
C LYS A 33 1.42 10.95 13.16
N ALA A 34 1.29 10.19 14.25
CA ALA A 34 2.12 9.04 14.52
C ALA A 34 1.96 7.93 13.46
N ARG A 35 0.72 7.65 13.05
CA ARG A 35 0.42 6.71 11.96
C ARG A 35 1.03 7.18 10.64
N ARG A 36 0.92 8.47 10.33
CA ARG A 36 1.54 9.06 9.15
C ARG A 36 3.05 8.82 9.16
N ILE A 37 3.77 9.23 10.22
CA ILE A 37 5.23 9.02 10.34
C ILE A 37 5.61 7.54 10.15
N LYS A 38 4.85 6.62 10.75
CA LYS A 38 5.07 5.19 10.56
C LYS A 38 4.93 4.79 9.08
N ASN A 39 3.90 5.27 8.40
CA ASN A 39 3.72 5.02 6.97
C ASN A 39 4.84 5.66 6.14
N GLU A 40 5.31 6.86 6.47
CA GLU A 40 6.43 7.52 5.77
C GLU A 40 7.70 6.65 5.82
N ASN A 41 8.01 6.09 7.00
CA ASN A 41 9.16 5.19 7.15
C ASN A 41 8.98 3.90 6.33
N LEU A 42 7.82 3.25 6.44
CA LEU A 42 7.53 2.03 5.67
C LEU A 42 7.58 2.26 4.16
N VAL A 43 7.04 3.38 3.69
CA VAL A 43 7.10 3.80 2.28
C VAL A 43 8.55 3.92 1.83
N ARG A 44 9.39 4.64 2.59
CA ARG A 44 10.82 4.81 2.25
C ARG A 44 11.59 3.50 2.23
N GLU A 45 11.23 2.55 3.09
CA GLU A 45 11.85 1.22 3.12
C GLU A 45 11.42 0.34 1.93
N GLU A 46 10.16 0.44 1.48
CA GLU A 46 9.62 -0.41 0.41
C GLU A 46 9.93 0.08 -1.01
N VAL A 47 10.06 1.39 -1.21
CA VAL A 47 10.29 1.99 -2.53
C VAL A 47 11.52 1.40 -3.26
N PRO A 48 12.72 1.28 -2.64
CA PRO A 48 13.88 0.70 -3.31
C PRO A 48 13.64 -0.74 -3.79
N TYR A 49 12.93 -1.52 -2.99
CA TYR A 49 12.59 -2.90 -3.34
C TYR A 49 11.65 -2.95 -4.55
N ILE A 50 10.58 -2.15 -4.57
CA ILE A 50 9.63 -2.09 -5.68
C ILE A 50 10.31 -1.54 -6.95
N HIS A 51 11.17 -0.53 -6.80
CA HIS A 51 11.96 0.00 -7.90
C HIS A 51 12.85 -1.08 -8.54
N SER A 52 13.54 -1.89 -7.74
CA SER A 52 14.36 -2.99 -8.25
C SER A 52 13.54 -4.04 -9.02
N LYS A 53 12.30 -4.31 -8.57
CA LYS A 53 11.36 -5.19 -9.28
C LYS A 53 10.91 -4.62 -10.60
N LEU A 54 10.59 -3.32 -10.66
CA LEU A 54 10.23 -2.65 -11.91
C LEU A 54 11.37 -2.74 -12.94
N GLN A 55 12.59 -2.46 -12.50
CA GLN A 55 13.77 -2.58 -13.36
C GLN A 55 13.95 -4.01 -13.87
N ARG A 56 13.82 -5.01 -12.99
CA ARG A 56 13.90 -6.42 -13.40
C ARG A 56 12.80 -6.78 -14.39
N ALA A 57 11.56 -6.37 -14.16
CA ALA A 57 10.45 -6.65 -15.07
C ALA A 57 10.69 -6.04 -16.46
N ARG A 58 11.32 -4.85 -16.53
CA ARG A 58 11.74 -4.25 -17.79
C ARG A 58 12.85 -5.06 -18.49
N MET A 59 13.87 -5.48 -17.74
CA MET A 59 14.98 -6.29 -18.28
C MET A 59 14.51 -7.67 -18.77
N ASP A 60 13.53 -8.25 -18.09
CA ASP A 60 12.91 -9.53 -18.44
C ASP A 60 11.88 -9.40 -19.57
N ASN A 61 11.71 -8.19 -20.16
CA ASN A 61 10.70 -7.87 -21.17
C ASN A 61 9.25 -8.20 -20.73
N LEU A 62 8.98 -8.20 -19.43
CA LEU A 62 7.63 -8.35 -18.87
C LEU A 62 6.84 -7.05 -18.90
N LEU A 63 7.54 -5.92 -19.05
CA LEU A 63 6.99 -4.59 -19.25
C LEU A 63 7.62 -3.98 -20.51
N ASP A 64 6.79 -3.37 -21.34
CA ASP A 64 7.26 -2.49 -22.39
C ASP A 64 7.74 -1.14 -21.81
N ALA A 65 8.20 -0.24 -22.69
CA ALA A 65 8.73 1.05 -22.28
C ALA A 65 7.65 1.98 -21.68
N ASP A 66 6.43 1.89 -22.20
CA ASP A 66 5.32 2.75 -21.82
C ASP A 66 4.78 2.32 -20.45
N ASP A 67 4.57 1.01 -20.26
CA ASP A 67 4.19 0.42 -18.98
C ASP A 67 5.25 0.68 -17.92
N PHE A 68 6.54 0.51 -18.23
CA PHE A 68 7.61 0.81 -17.28
C PHE A 68 7.57 2.27 -16.83
N SER A 69 7.38 3.21 -17.76
CA SER A 69 7.27 4.63 -17.46
C SER A 69 6.01 4.94 -16.63
N TYR A 70 4.88 4.35 -16.99
CA TYR A 70 3.62 4.50 -16.27
C TYR A 70 3.74 4.02 -14.82
N TRP A 71 4.27 2.82 -14.59
CA TRP A 71 4.43 2.28 -13.23
C TRP A 71 5.52 3.02 -12.44
N GLY A 72 6.56 3.53 -13.10
CA GLY A 72 7.57 4.40 -12.49
C GLY A 72 6.98 5.70 -11.95
N GLU A 73 6.12 6.36 -12.73
CA GLU A 73 5.41 7.57 -12.30
C GLU A 73 4.47 7.27 -11.11
N ARG A 74 3.75 6.14 -11.14
CA ARG A 74 2.90 5.71 -10.01
C ARG A 74 3.69 5.44 -8.74
N LEU A 75 4.88 4.84 -8.86
CA LEU A 75 5.79 4.61 -7.73
C LEU A 75 6.27 5.93 -7.13
N TRP A 76 6.71 6.86 -7.98
CA TRP A 76 7.15 8.19 -7.56
C TRP A 76 6.04 8.96 -6.83
N GLN A 77 4.81 8.94 -7.37
CA GLN A 77 3.66 9.55 -6.70
C GLN A 77 3.36 8.89 -5.35
N ALA A 78 3.45 7.56 -5.26
CA ALA A 78 3.22 6.84 -4.01
C ALA A 78 4.24 7.19 -2.92
N GLU A 79 5.52 7.32 -3.30
CA GLU A 79 6.60 7.77 -2.42
C GLU A 79 6.33 9.19 -1.90
N ARG A 80 6.03 10.11 -2.81
CA ARG A 80 5.78 11.53 -2.49
C ARG A 80 4.58 11.71 -1.56
N ASP A 81 3.50 10.99 -1.83
CA ASP A 81 2.25 11.10 -1.09
C ASP A 81 2.24 10.22 0.19
N PHE A 82 3.31 9.45 0.43
CA PHE A 82 3.42 8.44 1.50
C PHE A 82 2.25 7.44 1.50
N ASP A 83 1.82 7.06 0.30
CA ASP A 83 0.66 6.21 0.04
C ASP A 83 1.08 4.73 0.03
N LEU A 84 1.18 4.18 1.25
CA LEU A 84 1.52 2.77 1.46
C LEU A 84 0.55 1.80 0.71
N PRO A 85 -0.78 1.99 0.73
CA PRO A 85 -1.69 1.16 -0.08
C PRO A 85 -1.36 1.14 -1.57
N ARG A 86 -1.01 2.30 -2.16
CA ARG A 86 -0.63 2.37 -3.58
C ARG A 86 0.66 1.58 -3.84
N LEU A 87 1.67 1.70 -2.99
CA LEU A 87 2.89 0.88 -3.09
C LEU A 87 2.59 -0.62 -3.06
N ARG A 88 1.71 -1.06 -2.14
CA ARG A 88 1.32 -2.48 -2.05
C ARG A 88 0.61 -2.98 -3.30
N ALA A 89 -0.23 -2.14 -3.92
CA ALA A 89 -0.89 -2.48 -5.18
C ALA A 89 0.13 -2.64 -6.33
N ILE A 90 1.09 -1.72 -6.45
CA ILE A 90 2.19 -1.82 -7.43
C ILE A 90 2.97 -3.13 -7.21
N ASN A 91 3.36 -3.43 -5.97
CA ASN A 91 4.11 -4.64 -5.67
C ASN A 91 3.33 -5.92 -6.02
N LEU A 92 2.04 -5.98 -5.67
CA LEU A 92 1.18 -7.14 -5.99
C LEU A 92 1.06 -7.35 -7.51
N TYR A 93 0.93 -6.28 -8.28
CA TYR A 93 0.89 -6.34 -9.74
C TYR A 93 2.19 -6.95 -10.31
N LEU A 94 3.35 -6.47 -9.85
CA LEU A 94 4.64 -6.98 -10.29
C LEU A 94 4.82 -8.45 -9.91
N ASP A 95 4.42 -8.84 -8.71
CA ASP A 95 4.45 -10.23 -8.26
C ASP A 95 3.59 -11.14 -9.16
N ALA A 96 2.41 -10.68 -9.58
CA ALA A 96 1.55 -11.40 -10.50
C ALA A 96 2.16 -11.54 -11.91
N LEU A 97 2.89 -10.53 -12.39
CA LEU A 97 3.63 -10.60 -13.66
C LEU A 97 4.75 -11.63 -13.61
N PHE A 98 5.60 -11.57 -12.59
CA PHE A 98 6.69 -12.54 -12.42
C PHE A 98 6.17 -13.97 -12.26
N HIS A 99 5.07 -14.15 -11.53
CA HIS A 99 4.42 -15.44 -11.39
C HIS A 99 3.95 -15.99 -12.76
N ARG A 100 3.24 -15.18 -13.56
CA ARG A 100 2.81 -15.57 -14.91
C ARG A 100 3.97 -15.97 -15.80
N ALA A 101 5.04 -15.18 -15.82
CA ALA A 101 6.25 -15.48 -16.60
C ALA A 101 6.88 -16.82 -16.22
N LYS A 102 6.96 -17.10 -14.92
CA LYS A 102 7.50 -18.37 -14.40
C LYS A 102 6.65 -19.58 -14.82
N VAL A 103 5.32 -19.45 -14.77
CA VAL A 103 4.40 -20.52 -15.19
C VAL A 103 4.57 -20.81 -16.68
N VAL A 104 4.52 -19.77 -17.53
CA VAL A 104 4.68 -19.93 -18.99
C VAL A 104 6.01 -20.59 -19.34
N LYS A 105 7.11 -20.18 -18.70
CA LYS A 105 8.43 -20.79 -18.93
C LYS A 105 8.43 -22.29 -18.62
N LYS A 106 7.81 -22.69 -17.51
CA LYS A 106 7.71 -24.10 -17.11
C LYS A 106 6.89 -24.91 -18.11
N ASP A 107 5.81 -24.33 -18.63
CA ASP A 107 4.96 -24.99 -19.62
C ASP A 107 5.72 -25.21 -20.94
N ILE A 108 6.45 -24.20 -21.42
CA ILE A 108 7.34 -24.31 -22.60
C ILE A 108 8.43 -25.38 -22.39
N GLU A 109 9.07 -25.42 -21.22
CA GLU A 109 10.09 -26.44 -20.91
C GLU A 109 9.52 -27.86 -20.90
N LYS A 110 8.27 -28.03 -20.45
CA LYS A 110 7.57 -29.31 -20.46
C LYS A 110 7.21 -29.73 -21.88
N GLU A 111 6.71 -28.81 -22.70
CA GLU A 111 6.43 -29.05 -24.11
C GLU A 111 7.69 -29.45 -24.88
N ARG A 112 8.82 -28.74 -24.69
CA ARG A 112 10.10 -29.09 -25.30
C ARG A 112 10.52 -30.53 -24.98
N LYS A 113 10.44 -30.95 -23.71
CA LYS A 113 10.79 -32.33 -23.30
C LYS A 113 9.86 -33.40 -23.89
N ASN A 114 8.59 -33.07 -24.11
CA ASN A 114 7.63 -33.99 -24.72
C ASN A 114 7.75 -34.04 -26.26
N SER A 115 8.16 -32.94 -26.90
CA SER A 115 8.33 -32.85 -28.35
C SER A 115 9.58 -33.56 -28.91
N VAL A 116 10.57 -33.86 -28.07
CA VAL A 116 11.82 -34.58 -28.45
C VAL A 116 11.61 -36.11 -28.52
N ARG A 117 10.37 -36.59 -28.69
CA ARG A 117 10.02 -38.02 -28.81
C ARG A 117 9.48 -38.45 -30.17
N PHE A 118 9.64 -37.62 -31.21
CA PHE A 118 9.26 -37.99 -32.57
C PHE A 118 10.49 -38.03 -33.49
N GLU A 119 10.84 -39.28 -33.86
CA GLU A 119 11.73 -39.79 -34.93
C GLU A 119 13.26 -39.56 -34.76
N ASP A 120 14.20 -40.52 -34.87
CA ASP A 120 14.27 -41.94 -35.34
C ASP A 120 13.30 -42.41 -36.43
#